data_AF-A0AAW3YT17-F1
#
_entry.id   AF-A0AAW3YT17-F1
#
_cell.length_a   1.000
_cell.length_b   1.000
_cell.length_c   1.000
_cell.angle_alpha   90.00
_cell.angle_beta   90.00
_cell.angle_gamma   90.00
#
_symmetry.space_group_name_H-M   'P 1'
#
loop_
_entity.id
_entity.type
_entity.pdbx_description
1 polymer ?
#
loop_
_entity_poly.entity_id
_entity_poly.type
_entity_poly.pdbx_seq_one_letter_code
_entity_poly.pdbx_strand_id
1 'polypeptide(L)'
;MSNGNNRTVKLNMFYDETIETKEDFINFVSKLKNNLKTEPDGWENKDICTYLEAMQYWVEGMEQYYINTGQAIPDNINWKVFSDILMAAKVYE
;
A
#
# COMPACT_ATOMS: atom_id res chain seq x y z
N MET A 1 4.87 7.02 -26.02
CA MET A 1 3.44 7.35 -25.80
C MET A 1 2.74 6.04 -25.50
N SER A 2 2.11 5.70 -24.37
CA SER A 2 1.88 6.30 -23.06
C SER A 2 1.95 5.11 -22.08
N ASN A 3 2.95 5.07 -21.18
CA ASN A 3 3.01 4.08 -20.09
C ASN A 3 2.60 4.68 -18.73
N GLY A 4 2.14 5.94 -18.74
CA GLY A 4 1.72 6.68 -17.55
C GLY A 4 0.30 6.39 -17.08
N ASN A 5 -0.45 5.53 -17.78
CA ASN A 5 -1.88 5.32 -17.50
C ASN A 5 -2.17 4.06 -16.67
N ASN A 6 -1.34 3.01 -16.76
CA ASN A 6 -1.62 1.75 -16.06
C ASN A 6 -1.26 1.77 -14.57
N ARG A 7 -0.19 2.48 -14.15
CA ARG A 7 0.14 2.61 -12.71
C ARG A 7 -0.89 3.46 -11.97
N THR A 8 -1.26 4.61 -12.56
CA THR A 8 -2.23 5.54 -11.97
C THR A 8 -3.62 4.92 -11.81
N VAL A 9 -4.11 4.18 -12.82
CA VAL A 9 -5.40 3.48 -12.74
C VAL A 9 -5.37 2.33 -11.72
N LYS A 10 -4.25 1.60 -11.60
CA LYS A 10 -4.08 0.52 -10.60
C LYS A 10 -4.01 1.04 -9.17
N LEU A 11 -3.37 2.18 -8.96
CA LEU A 11 -3.36 2.87 -7.67
C LEU A 11 -4.80 3.29 -7.30
N ASN A 12 -5.53 3.95 -8.22
CA ASN A 12 -6.89 4.45 -7.95
C ASN A 12 -7.91 3.39 -7.52
N MET A 13 -7.72 2.11 -7.85
CA MET A 13 -8.59 1.01 -7.38
C MET A 13 -8.59 0.82 -5.86
N PHE A 14 -7.62 1.39 -5.14
CA PHE A 14 -7.49 1.26 -3.69
C PHE A 14 -7.48 2.60 -2.92
N TYR A 15 -7.30 3.74 -3.59
CA TYR A 15 -7.20 5.07 -2.92
C TYR A 15 -8.54 5.77 -2.65
N ASP A 16 -9.65 5.30 -3.23
CA ASP A 16 -10.97 5.90 -2.99
C ASP A 16 -11.64 5.40 -1.69
N GLU A 17 -11.03 4.43 -0.98
CA GLU A 17 -11.54 3.93 0.30
C GLU A 17 -10.88 4.67 1.46
N THR A 18 -11.66 5.46 2.21
CA THR A 18 -11.25 5.99 3.52
C THR A 18 -11.08 4.84 4.51
N ILE A 19 -9.88 4.72 5.09
CA ILE A 19 -9.55 3.73 6.12
C ILE A 19 -9.53 4.44 7.47
N GLU A 20 -10.61 4.33 8.23
CA GLU A 20 -10.77 5.04 9.52
C GLU A 20 -10.73 4.09 10.72
N THR A 21 -11.08 2.83 10.51
CA THR A 21 -11.21 1.83 11.57
C THR A 21 -10.28 0.64 11.36
N LYS A 22 -10.10 -0.15 12.44
CA LYS A 22 -9.41 -1.45 12.37
C LYS A 22 -10.10 -2.41 11.38
N GLU A 23 -11.42 -2.36 11.30
CA GLU A 23 -12.18 -3.22 10.39
C GLU A 23 -11.94 -2.83 8.93
N ASP A 24 -11.89 -1.54 8.63
CA ASP A 24 -11.53 -1.04 7.30
C ASP A 24 -10.14 -1.52 6.89
N PHE A 25 -9.16 -1.43 7.81
CA PHE A 25 -7.81 -1.92 7.55
C PHE A 25 -7.77 -3.44 7.29
N ILE A 26 -8.50 -4.25 8.08
CA ILE A 26 -8.60 -5.70 7.86
C ILE A 26 -9.23 -6.00 6.49
N ASN A 27 -10.30 -5.28 6.14
CA ASN A 27 -10.99 -5.43 4.86
C ASN A 27 -10.07 -5.05 3.69
N PHE A 28 -9.35 -3.94 3.81
CA PHE A 28 -8.34 -3.51 2.83
C PHE A 28 -7.28 -4.59 2.61
N VAL A 29 -6.65 -5.11 3.67
CA VAL A 29 -5.62 -6.16 3.56
C VAL A 29 -6.19 -7.43 2.92
N SER A 30 -7.43 -7.80 3.24
CA SER A 30 -8.12 -8.94 2.63
C SER A 30 -8.34 -8.75 1.13
N LYS A 31 -8.84 -7.58 0.71
CA LYS A 31 -9.03 -7.21 -0.70
C LYS A 31 -7.71 -7.19 -1.46
N LEU A 32 -6.67 -6.59 -0.88
CA LEU A 32 -5.35 -6.50 -1.48
C LEU A 32 -4.74 -7.90 -1.73
N LYS A 33 -4.81 -8.79 -0.73
CA LYS A 33 -4.41 -10.20 -0.87
C LYS A 33 -5.21 -10.92 -1.95
N ASN A 34 -6.53 -10.70 -2.00
CA ASN A 34 -7.38 -11.33 -3.00
C ASN A 34 -7.06 -10.84 -4.41
N ASN A 35 -6.82 -9.54 -4.59
CA ASN A 35 -6.45 -8.96 -5.87
C ASN A 35 -5.13 -9.52 -6.39
N LEU A 36 -4.11 -9.67 -5.55
CA LEU A 36 -2.87 -10.36 -5.96
C LEU A 36 -3.11 -11.79 -6.44
N LYS A 37 -4.06 -12.52 -5.81
CA LYS A 37 -4.41 -13.89 -6.22
C LYS A 37 -5.18 -13.95 -7.53
N THR A 38 -6.14 -13.04 -7.74
CA THR A 38 -7.05 -13.09 -8.90
C THR A 38 -6.48 -12.35 -10.12
N GLU A 39 -5.65 -11.35 -9.90
CA GLU A 39 -5.08 -10.48 -10.95
C GLU A 39 -3.55 -10.29 -10.76
N PRO A 40 -2.76 -11.37 -10.67
CA PRO A 40 -1.33 -11.27 -10.40
C PRO A 40 -0.55 -10.51 -11.47
N ASP A 41 -1.01 -10.49 -12.72
CA ASP A 41 -0.39 -9.70 -13.80
C ASP A 41 -0.63 -8.20 -13.66
N GLY A 42 -1.55 -7.82 -12.77
CA GLY A 42 -1.72 -6.46 -12.28
C GLY A 42 -0.53 -5.97 -11.44
N TRP A 43 0.28 -6.87 -10.89
CA TRP A 43 1.30 -6.55 -9.90
C TRP A 43 2.70 -6.53 -10.53
N GLU A 44 3.43 -5.44 -10.29
CA GLU A 44 4.85 -5.32 -10.65
C GLU A 44 5.73 -6.12 -9.66
N ASN A 45 5.40 -6.06 -8.37
CA ASN A 45 6.12 -6.73 -7.29
C ASN A 45 5.32 -7.94 -6.78
N LYS A 46 5.58 -9.12 -7.37
CA LYS A 46 4.77 -10.34 -7.13
C LYS A 46 5.30 -11.21 -5.98
N ASP A 47 6.56 -11.07 -5.61
CA ASP A 47 7.16 -11.76 -4.48
C ASP A 47 7.30 -10.83 -3.25
N ILE A 48 7.41 -11.42 -2.07
CA ILE A 48 7.42 -10.66 -0.82
C ILE A 48 8.64 -9.75 -0.68
N CYS A 49 9.79 -10.11 -1.25
CA CYS A 49 11.00 -9.31 -1.14
C CYS A 49 10.86 -8.02 -1.97
N THR A 50 10.47 -8.16 -3.24
CA THR A 50 10.25 -6.98 -4.11
C THR A 50 9.11 -6.11 -3.63
N TYR A 51 8.06 -6.70 -3.03
CA TYR A 51 6.96 -5.95 -2.45
C TYR A 51 7.39 -5.12 -1.23
N LEU A 52 8.18 -5.69 -0.33
CA LEU A 52 8.72 -4.97 0.84
C LEU A 52 9.75 -3.90 0.43
N GLU A 53 10.57 -4.16 -0.58
CA GLU A 53 11.49 -3.15 -1.14
C GLU A 53 10.72 -1.95 -1.73
N ALA A 54 9.67 -2.21 -2.51
CA ALA A 54 8.83 -1.15 -3.05
C ALA A 54 8.11 -0.35 -1.94
N MET A 55 7.67 -1.02 -0.87
CA MET A 55 7.10 -0.36 0.31
C MET A 55 8.13 0.56 0.97
N GLN A 56 9.38 0.11 1.15
CA GLN A 56 10.46 0.93 1.71
C GLN A 56 10.67 2.19 0.87
N TYR A 57 10.89 2.06 -0.44
CA TYR A 57 11.12 3.21 -1.32
C TYR A 57 9.93 4.17 -1.34
N TRP A 58 8.70 3.66 -1.22
CA TRP A 58 7.54 4.53 -1.13
C TRP A 58 7.53 5.32 0.17
N VAL A 59 7.76 4.68 1.32
CA VAL A 59 7.79 5.35 2.64
C VAL A 59 8.91 6.39 2.70
N GLU A 60 10.06 6.14 2.08
CA GLU A 60 11.19 7.10 2.01
C GLU A 60 10.85 8.41 1.27
N GLY A 61 9.82 8.41 0.40
CA GLY A 61 9.44 9.56 -0.41
C GLY A 61 7.97 9.95 -0.33
N MET A 62 7.22 9.42 0.64
CA MET A 62 5.76 9.56 0.68
C MET A 62 5.30 11.02 0.83
N GLU A 63 6.07 11.87 1.52
CA GLU A 63 5.76 13.30 1.68
C GLU A 63 5.63 13.98 0.32
N GLN A 64 6.50 13.64 -0.62
CA GLN A 64 6.46 14.18 -1.97
C GLN A 64 5.18 13.78 -2.71
N TYR A 65 4.66 12.57 -2.47
CA TYR A 65 3.37 12.15 -3.00
C TYR A 65 2.22 13.00 -2.44
N TYR A 66 2.17 13.23 -1.12
CA TYR A 66 1.14 14.08 -0.51
C TYR A 66 1.21 15.53 -1.04
N ILE A 67 2.42 16.10 -1.13
CA ILE A 67 2.65 17.44 -1.71
C ILE A 67 2.15 17.50 -3.16
N ASN A 68 2.55 16.54 -4.00
CA ASN A 68 2.21 16.53 -5.42
C ASN A 68 0.72 16.34 -5.69
N THR A 69 -0.01 15.72 -4.76
CA THR A 69 -1.45 15.46 -4.87
C THR A 69 -2.30 16.47 -4.11
N GLY A 70 -1.69 17.50 -3.50
CA GLY A 70 -2.40 18.54 -2.75
C GLY A 70 -3.03 18.04 -1.44
N GLN A 71 -2.56 16.91 -0.92
CA GLN A 71 -3.02 16.33 0.34
C GLN A 71 -2.16 16.82 1.51
N ALA A 72 -2.74 16.84 2.70
CA ALA A 72 -1.97 17.10 3.91
C ALA A 72 -0.99 15.95 4.17
N ILE A 73 0.26 16.28 4.48
CA ILE A 73 1.24 15.29 4.94
C ILE A 73 0.79 14.80 6.32
N PRO A 74 0.68 13.48 6.56
CA PRO A 74 0.32 12.96 7.87
C PRO A 74 1.41 13.28 8.90
N ASP A 75 1.03 13.85 10.05
CA ASP A 75 1.95 14.36 11.07
C ASP A 75 1.95 13.57 12.40
N ASN A 76 1.11 12.52 12.51
CA ASN A 76 0.93 11.74 13.74
C ASN A 76 0.87 10.22 13.48
N ILE A 77 1.69 9.71 12.56
CA ILE A 77 1.75 8.29 12.25
C ILE A 77 2.43 7.52 13.40
N ASN A 78 1.71 6.57 14.00
CA ASN A 78 2.30 5.65 14.96
C ASN A 78 3.05 4.50 14.23
N TRP A 79 4.26 4.80 13.76
CA TRP A 79 5.10 3.87 13.00
C TRP A 79 5.34 2.51 13.66
N LYS A 80 5.36 2.48 15.00
CA LYS A 80 5.55 1.24 15.75
C LYS A 80 4.44 0.21 15.44
N VAL A 81 3.20 0.65 15.26
CA VAL A 81 2.08 -0.26 14.95
C VAL A 81 2.31 -0.97 13.61
N PHE A 82 2.78 -0.25 12.59
CA PHE A 82 3.12 -0.86 11.30
C PHE A 82 4.25 -1.89 11.43
N SER A 83 5.29 -1.56 12.20
CA SER A 83 6.39 -2.49 12.49
C SER A 83 5.89 -3.74 13.23
N ASP A 84 5.05 -3.58 14.26
CA ASP A 84 4.47 -4.70 15.02
C ASP A 84 3.63 -5.61 14.11
N ILE A 85 2.82 -5.05 13.19
CA ILE A 85 2.03 -5.80 12.23
C ILE A 85 2.93 -6.63 11.30
N LEU A 86 3.96 -6.02 10.71
CA LEU A 86 4.88 -6.72 9.80
C LEU A 86 5.66 -7.83 10.52
N MET A 87 6.09 -7.57 11.75
CA MET A 87 6.80 -8.55 12.57
C MET A 87 5.89 -9.70 13.01
N ALA A 88 4.64 -9.40 13.38
CA ALA A 88 3.65 -10.42 13.70
C ALA A 88 3.33 -11.29 12.48
N ALA A 89 3.10 -10.68 11.31
CA ALA A 89 2.79 -11.40 10.07
C ALA A 89 3.94 -12.31 9.58
N LYS A 90 5.18 -12.02 9.96
CA LYS A 90 6.33 -12.90 9.69
C LYS A 90 6.32 -14.16 10.56
N VAL A 91 5.76 -14.09 11.78
CA VAL A 91 5.90 -15.15 12.81
C VAL A 91 4.62 -15.97 12.98
N TYR A 92 3.45 -15.34 12.89
CA TYR A 92 2.16 -15.99 13.08
C TYR A 92 1.53 -16.42 11.74
N GLU A 93 0.91 -17.62 11.73
CA GLU A 93 0.16 -18.18 10.58
C GLU A 93 -1.19 -17.49 10.35
#